data_AF-A0A2E8NBN1-F1
#
_entry.id   AF-A0A2E8NBN1-F1
#
_cell.length_a   1.000
_cell.length_b   1.000
_cell.length_c   1.000
_cell.angle_alpha   90.00
_cell.angle_beta   90.00
_cell.angle_gamma   90.00
#
_symmetry.space_group_name_H-M   'P 1'
#
loop_
_entity.id
_entity.type
_entity.pdbx_description
1 polymer ?
#
loop_
_entity_poly.entity_id
_entity_poly.type
_entity_poly.pdbx_seq_one_letter_code
_entity_poly.pdbx_strand_id
1 'polypeptide(L)'
;MILRRRKALAFRRDGDRTTVLLGPDERDLVAHLAGQFHAVVADDDDPHLTRLYPTAYVDDADLQDDFTSLVHDDLVLTRLDAADLVKATARVDALD
;
A
#
# COMPACT_ATOMS: atom_id res chain seq x y z
N MET A 1 22.59 -2.05 38.54
CA MET A 1 22.80 -2.27 37.08
C MET A 1 21.46 -2.07 36.39
N ILE A 2 21.18 -0.88 35.84
CA ILE A 2 19.89 -0.55 35.24
C ILE A 2 19.84 -1.17 33.85
N LEU A 3 19.05 -2.23 33.68
CA LEU A 3 18.80 -2.86 32.40
C LEU A 3 17.98 -1.87 31.54
N ARG A 4 18.66 -1.07 30.70
CA ARG A 4 17.99 -0.31 29.64
C ARG A 4 17.28 -1.33 28.75
N ARG A 5 15.96 -1.51 28.92
CA ARG A 5 15.11 -2.16 27.92
C ARG A 5 15.37 -1.41 26.61
N ARG A 6 16.06 -2.05 25.65
CA ARG A 6 16.13 -1.52 24.29
C ARG A 6 14.68 -1.51 23.81
N LYS A 7 14.10 -0.31 23.70
CA LYS A 7 12.78 -0.11 23.11
C LYS A 7 12.88 -0.74 21.72
N ALA A 8 12.11 -1.79 21.45
CA ALA A 8 12.09 -2.38 20.13
C ALA A 8 11.76 -1.24 19.16
N LEU A 9 12.62 -1.01 18.17
CA LEU A 9 12.39 0.03 17.18
C LEU A 9 11.11 -0.38 16.46
N ALA A 10 10.03 0.39 16.63
CA ALA A 10 8.72 0.10 16.03
C ALA A 10 8.81 -0.03 14.50
N PHE A 11 9.87 0.53 13.90
CA PHE A 11 10.20 0.45 12.49
C PHE A 11 11.68 0.09 12.34
N ARG A 12 11.97 -0.88 11.47
CA ARG A 12 13.34 -1.22 11.05
C ARG A 12 13.35 -1.40 9.54
N ARG A 13 14.29 -0.74 8.87
CA ARG A 13 14.56 -0.94 7.44
C ARG A 13 15.83 -1.78 7.26
N ASP A 14 15.76 -2.77 6.38
CA ASP A 14 16.86 -3.63 5.98
C ASP A 14 16.80 -3.80 4.45
N GLY A 15 17.67 -3.07 3.75
CA GLY A 15 17.55 -2.87 2.30
C GLY A 15 16.15 -2.34 1.92
N ASP A 16 15.46 -3.09 1.06
CA ASP A 16 14.11 -2.78 0.58
C ASP A 16 13.01 -3.26 1.54
N ARG A 17 13.36 -4.03 2.58
CA ARG A 17 12.39 -4.57 3.53
C ARG A 17 12.19 -3.62 4.70
N THR A 18 10.93 -3.32 5.02
CA THR A 18 10.57 -2.58 6.23
C THR A 18 9.82 -3.51 7.19
N THR A 19 10.37 -3.74 8.38
CA THR A 19 9.71 -4.44 9.48
C THR A 19 9.00 -3.42 10.36
N VAL A 20 7.71 -3.62 10.58
CA VAL A 20 6.91 -2.84 11.53
C VAL A 20 6.48 -3.78 12.66
N LEU A 21 6.75 -3.39 13.91
CA LEU A 21 6.34 -4.16 15.08
C LEU A 21 4.96 -3.71 15.52
N LEU A 22 3.94 -4.45 15.10
CA LEU A 22 2.54 -4.24 15.44
C LEU A 22 2.04 -5.33 16.40
N GLY A 23 1.19 -4.93 17.35
CA GLY A 23 0.40 -5.85 18.17
C GLY A 23 -0.64 -6.62 17.34
N PRO A 24 -1.28 -7.65 17.91
CA PRO A 24 -2.25 -8.48 17.19
C PRO A 24 -3.45 -7.67 16.65
N ASP A 25 -4.03 -6.79 17.47
CA ASP A 25 -5.19 -5.98 17.05
C ASP A 25 -4.82 -4.98 15.94
N GLU A 26 -3.62 -4.40 16.01
CA GLU A 26 -3.11 -3.48 14.99
C GLU A 26 -2.85 -4.22 13.67
N ARG A 27 -2.34 -5.44 13.73
CA ARG A 27 -2.16 -6.31 12.54
C ARG A 27 -3.50 -6.63 11.88
N ASP A 28 -4.50 -6.98 12.67
CA ASP A 28 -5.84 -7.27 12.15
C ASP A 28 -6.49 -6.03 11.54
N LEU A 29 -6.34 -4.86 12.17
CA LEU A 29 -6.80 -3.59 11.61
C LEU A 29 -6.13 -3.29 10.26
N VAL A 30 -4.80 -3.41 10.17
CA VAL A 30 -4.07 -3.16 8.92
C VAL A 30 -4.49 -4.15 7.83
N ALA A 31 -4.66 -5.43 8.16
CA ALA A 31 -5.14 -6.43 7.21
C ALA A 31 -6.57 -6.12 6.71
N HIS A 32 -7.44 -5.65 7.60
CA HIS A 32 -8.80 -5.26 7.25
C HIS A 32 -8.80 -4.04 6.32
N LEU A 33 -8.05 -2.99 6.66
CA LEU A 33 -7.91 -1.78 5.85
C LEU A 33 -7.34 -2.10 4.46
N ALA A 34 -6.34 -2.98 4.37
CA ALA A 34 -5.78 -3.42 3.09
C ALA A 34 -6.84 -4.14 2.23
N GLY A 35 -7.69 -4.97 2.84
CA GLY A 35 -8.80 -5.62 2.15
C GLY A 35 -9.87 -4.63 1.66
N GLN A 36 -10.21 -3.62 2.47
CA GLN A 36 -11.12 -2.55 2.05
C GLN A 36 -10.54 -1.74 0.90
N PHE A 37 -9.26 -1.36 1.00
CA PHE A 37 -8.54 -0.66 -0.06
C PHE A 37 -8.51 -1.46 -1.36
N HIS A 38 -8.21 -2.76 -1.29
CA HIS A 38 -8.24 -3.64 -2.45
C HIS A 38 -9.62 -3.65 -3.11
N ALA A 39 -10.71 -3.73 -2.33
CA ALA A 39 -12.06 -3.72 -2.88
C ALA A 39 -12.37 -2.42 -3.64
N VAL A 40 -12.01 -1.26 -3.07
CA VAL A 40 -12.23 0.05 -3.72
C VAL A 40 -11.42 0.17 -5.00
N VAL A 41 -10.14 -0.22 -4.99
CA VAL A 41 -9.28 -0.16 -6.19
C VAL A 41 -9.77 -1.12 -7.27
N ALA A 42 -10.32 -2.28 -6.90
CA ALA A 42 -10.84 -3.25 -7.86
C ALA A 42 -12.18 -2.83 -8.50
N ASP A 43 -12.96 -1.98 -7.82
CA ASP A 43 -14.21 -1.40 -8.36
C ASP A 43 -13.89 -0.27 -9.36
N ASP A 44 -12.78 0.45 -9.11
CA ASP A 44 -12.20 1.47 -10.01
C ASP A 44 -13.17 2.58 -10.47
N ASP A 45 -14.17 2.87 -9.64
CA ASP A 45 -15.24 3.83 -9.94
C ASP A 45 -15.27 5.04 -8.98
N ASP A 46 -14.41 5.04 -7.96
CA ASP A 46 -14.37 6.07 -6.92
C ASP A 46 -13.52 7.29 -7.37
N PRO A 47 -14.09 8.51 -7.42
CA PRO A 47 -13.36 9.74 -7.79
C PRO A 47 -12.20 10.08 -6.85
N HIS A 48 -12.13 9.51 -5.65
CA HIS A 48 -10.99 9.66 -4.75
C HIS A 48 -9.75 8.85 -5.20
N LEU A 49 -9.91 7.87 -6.10
CA LEU A 49 -8.82 7.09 -6.67
C LEU A 49 -7.92 7.91 -7.60
N THR A 50 -8.36 9.07 -8.09
CA THR A 50 -7.53 9.98 -8.89
C THR A 50 -6.22 10.35 -8.19
N ARG A 51 -6.18 10.36 -6.85
CA ARG A 51 -4.92 10.61 -6.12
C ARG A 51 -3.90 9.46 -6.26
N LEU A 52 -4.36 8.24 -6.51
CA LEU A 52 -3.52 7.06 -6.71
C LEU A 52 -2.97 6.96 -8.13
N TYR A 53 -3.65 7.59 -9.10
CA TYR A 53 -3.32 7.63 -10.52
C TYR A 53 -2.78 9.02 -10.90
N PRO A 54 -1.45 9.21 -10.95
CA PRO A 54 -0.86 10.52 -11.13
C PRO A 54 -1.22 11.16 -12.48
N THR A 55 -1.57 12.46 -12.45
CA THR A 55 -1.73 13.30 -13.63
C THR A 55 -0.34 13.70 -14.17
N ALA A 56 -0.03 13.30 -15.40
CA ALA A 56 1.24 13.64 -16.06
C ALA A 56 1.15 14.95 -16.84
N TYR A 57 -0.02 15.26 -17.41
CA TYR A 57 -0.27 16.43 -18.23
C TYR A 57 -1.43 17.23 -17.64
N VAL A 58 -1.12 18.33 -16.94
CA VAL A 58 -2.14 19.15 -16.27
C VAL A 58 -2.85 20.09 -17.25
N ASP A 59 -2.14 20.55 -18.28
CA ASP A 59 -2.61 21.58 -19.20
C ASP A 59 -3.14 21.02 -20.54
N ASP A 60 -3.06 19.71 -20.74
CA ASP A 60 -3.45 19.03 -21.99
C ASP A 60 -4.27 17.77 -21.68
N ALA A 61 -5.59 17.90 -21.81
CA ALA A 61 -6.53 16.84 -21.49
C ALA A 61 -6.43 15.66 -22.48
N ASP A 62 -6.17 15.94 -23.76
CA ASP A 62 -6.07 14.89 -24.78
C ASP A 62 -4.83 14.02 -24.54
N LEU A 63 -3.68 14.65 -24.23
CA LEU A 63 -2.47 13.93 -23.85
C LEU A 63 -2.61 13.21 -22.50
N GLN A 64 -3.36 13.77 -21.56
CA GLN A 64 -3.63 13.10 -20.28
C GLN A 64 -4.51 11.87 -20.44
N ASP A 65 -5.51 11.90 -21.31
CA ASP A 65 -6.39 10.77 -21.59
C ASP A 65 -5.60 9.64 -22.27
N ASP A 66 -4.79 9.98 -23.27
CA ASP A 66 -3.87 9.03 -23.93
C ASP A 66 -2.89 8.40 -22.92
N PHE A 67 -2.28 9.21 -22.06
CA PHE A 67 -1.38 8.73 -21.01
C PHE A 67 -2.11 7.79 -20.03
N THR A 68 -3.29 8.20 -19.55
CA THR A 68 -4.10 7.40 -18.61
C THR A 68 -4.43 6.06 -19.23
N SER A 69 -4.90 6.03 -20.48
CA SER A 69 -5.22 4.77 -21.18
C SER A 69 -4.03 3.82 -21.31
N LEU A 70 -2.79 4.31 -21.28
CA LEU A 70 -1.59 3.49 -21.41
C LEU A 70 -1.11 2.90 -20.07
N VAL A 71 -1.32 3.60 -18.96
CA VAL A 71 -0.69 3.24 -17.66
C VAL A 71 -1.69 2.85 -16.57
N HIS A 72 -2.98 3.15 -16.75
CA HIS A 72 -3.98 2.99 -15.71
C HIS A 72 -4.08 1.55 -15.20
N ASP A 73 -4.20 0.58 -16.11
CA ASP A 73 -4.30 -0.84 -15.75
C ASP A 73 -3.06 -1.32 -14.96
N ASP A 74 -1.86 -0.90 -15.36
CA ASP A 74 -0.61 -1.26 -14.66
C ASP A 74 -0.57 -0.64 -13.25
N LEU A 75 -1.07 0.58 -13.09
CA LEU A 75 -1.16 1.25 -11.80
C LEU A 75 -2.17 0.54 -10.89
N VAL A 76 -3.35 0.19 -11.41
CA VAL A 76 -4.38 -0.59 -10.70
C VAL A 76 -3.77 -1.90 -10.20
N LEU A 77 -3.16 -2.69 -11.10
CA LEU A 77 -2.51 -3.95 -10.76
C LEU A 77 -1.45 -3.77 -9.66
N THR A 78 -0.59 -2.76 -9.80
CA THR A 78 0.44 -2.45 -8.79
C THR A 78 -0.16 -2.11 -7.43
N ARG A 79 -1.31 -1.42 -7.38
CA ARG A 79 -2.00 -1.11 -6.12
C ARG A 79 -2.64 -2.34 -5.48
N LEU A 80 -3.24 -3.22 -6.30
CA LEU A 80 -3.83 -4.48 -5.83
C LEU A 80 -2.75 -5.41 -5.26
N ASP A 81 -1.64 -5.59 -5.98
CA ASP A 81 -0.50 -6.40 -5.53
C ASP A 81 0.08 -5.88 -4.21
N ALA A 82 0.22 -4.57 -4.07
CA ALA A 82 0.68 -3.96 -2.82
C ALA A 82 -0.30 -4.21 -1.66
N ALA A 83 -1.61 -4.14 -1.91
CA ALA A 83 -2.64 -4.41 -0.90
C ALA A 83 -2.62 -5.88 -0.45
N ASP A 84 -2.47 -6.81 -1.40
CA ASP A 84 -2.34 -8.23 -1.12
C ASP A 84 -1.06 -8.55 -0.35
N LEU A 85 0.06 -7.91 -0.69
CA LEU A 85 1.31 -8.03 0.06
C LEU A 85 1.13 -7.57 1.52
N VAL A 86 0.48 -6.43 1.76
CA VAL A 86 0.20 -5.93 3.11
C VAL A 86 -0.70 -6.89 3.88
N LYS A 87 -1.77 -7.38 3.25
CA LYS A 87 -2.70 -8.33 3.86
C LYS A 87 -2.01 -9.65 4.22
N ALA A 88 -1.14 -10.15 3.34
CA ALA A 88 -0.38 -11.37 3.56
C ALA A 88 0.64 -11.19 4.70
N THR A 89 1.36 -10.07 4.73
CA THR A 89 2.39 -9.77 5.75
C THR A 89 1.81 -9.35 7.10
N ALA A 90 0.62 -8.76 7.17
CA ALA A 90 0.06 -8.31 8.44
C ALA A 90 -0.19 -9.47 9.41
N ARG A 91 -0.51 -10.67 8.91
CA ARG A 91 -0.83 -11.86 9.72
C ARG A 91 0.34 -12.80 9.96
N VAL A 92 1.49 -12.57 9.34
CA VAL A 92 2.69 -13.41 9.45
C VAL A 92 3.88 -12.56 9.85
N ASP A 93 4.87 -13.13 10.53
CA ASP A 93 6.06 -12.34 10.91
C ASP A 93 7.02 -12.10 9.72
N ALA A 94 6.90 -12.88 8.64
CA ALA A 94 7.65 -12.76 7.40
C ALA A 94 6.97 -13.52 6.24
N LEU A 95 7.10 -13.01 5.01
CA LEU A 95 6.99 -13.79 3.77
C LEU A 95 8.43 -14.10 3.29
N ASP A 96 8.66 -15.32 2.81
CA ASP A 96 9.92 -15.80 2.22
C ASP A 96 9.96 -15.45 0.71
#